data_AF-A0A968MQN5-F1
#
_entry.id   AF-A0A968MQN5-F1
#
_cell.length_a   1.000
_cell.length_b   1.000
_cell.length_c   1.000
_cell.angle_alpha   90.00
_cell.angle_beta   90.00
_cell.angle_gamma   90.00
#
_symmetry.space_group_name_H-M   'P 1'
#
loop_
_entity.id
_entity.type
_entity.pdbx_description
1 polymer ?
#
loop_
_entity_poly.entity_id
_entity_poly.type
_entity_poly.pdbx_seq_one_letter_code
_entity_poly.pdbx_strand_id
1 'polypeptide(L)' 'MVNIYPNPTKDFINIETGNDKPLKFKIYNISGYLIKTEYIISKGTIDLSYLPAGVYFMESYGLKTKIIKY' A
#
# COMPACT_ATOMS: atom_id res chain seq x y z
N MET A 1 -4.37 14.45 -1.65
CA MET A 1 -3.18 14.00 -0.87
C MET A 1 -3.42 12.53 -0.55
N VAL A 2 -2.41 11.67 -0.71
CA VAL A 2 -2.56 10.23 -0.43
C VAL A 2 -2.07 9.95 0.98
N ASN A 3 -2.95 9.45 1.84
CA ASN A 3 -2.66 9.05 3.22
C ASN A 3 -2.66 7.54 3.32
N ILE A 4 -1.67 6.98 4.02
CA ILE A 4 -1.47 5.53 4.15
C ILE A 4 -1.16 5.23 5.61
N TYR A 5 -2.01 4.44 6.26
CA TYR A 5 -1.93 4.18 7.70
C TYR A 5 -2.62 2.88 8.10
N PRO A 6 -2.24 2.25 9.23
CA PRO A 6 -1.07 2.57 10.01
C PRO A 6 0.21 2.19 9.26
N ASN A 7 1.30 2.88 9.57
CA ASN A 7 2.64 2.49 9.16
C ASN A 7 3.60 2.86 10.29
N PRO A 8 4.16 1.89 11.04
CA PRO A 8 4.14 0.44 10.82
C PRO A 8 2.75 -0.24 10.93
N THR A 9 2.61 -1.45 10.36
CA THR A 9 1.36 -2.24 10.38
C THR A 9 1.59 -3.71 10.73
N LYS A 10 0.54 -4.38 11.19
CA LYS A 10 0.49 -5.83 11.38
C LYS A 10 -0.18 -6.51 10.19
N ASP A 11 -1.48 -6.28 10.00
CA ASP A 11 -2.28 -7.07 9.04
C ASP A 11 -2.85 -6.24 7.89
N PHE A 12 -3.18 -4.97 8.11
CA PHE A 12 -3.92 -4.16 7.14
C PHE A 12 -3.35 -2.76 7.04
N ILE A 13 -3.44 -2.16 5.85
CA ILE A 13 -3.25 -0.73 5.66
C ILE A 13 -4.51 -0.12 5.04
N ASN A 14 -4.85 1.07 5.50
CA ASN A 14 -5.85 1.93 4.90
C ASN A 14 -5.17 2.96 4.03
N ILE A 15 -5.82 3.26 2.91
CA ILE A 15 -5.36 4.22 1.92
C ILE A 15 -6.51 5.18 1.68
N GLU A 16 -6.23 6.47 1.84
CA GLU A 16 -7.16 7.53 1.48
C GLU A 16 -6.50 8.38 0.39
N THR A 17 -7.13 8.46 -0.78
CA THR A 17 -6.58 9.16 -1.95
C THR A 17 -7.09 10.60 -2.05
N GLY A 18 -8.27 10.86 -1.48
CA GLY A 18 -9.01 12.11 -1.67
C GLY A 18 -9.40 12.36 -3.13
N ASN A 19 -9.44 11.31 -3.96
CA ASN A 19 -9.78 11.37 -5.37
C ASN A 19 -10.93 10.39 -5.66
N ASP A 20 -11.95 10.86 -6.38
CA ASP A 20 -13.12 10.07 -6.78
C ASP A 20 -12.86 9.20 -8.01
N LYS A 21 -11.66 9.30 -8.59
CA LYS A 21 -11.18 8.40 -9.65
C LYS A 21 -10.34 7.26 -9.06
N PRO A 22 -10.44 6.04 -9.63
CA PRO A 22 -9.63 4.91 -9.18
C PRO A 22 -8.14 5.19 -9.41
N LEU A 23 -7.35 5.07 -8.34
CA LEU A 23 -5.89 5.10 -8.41
C LEU A 23 -5.33 3.69 -8.30
N LYS A 24 -4.37 3.38 -9.17
CA LYS A 24 -3.66 2.11 -9.16
C LYS A 24 -2.52 2.16 -8.15
N PHE A 25 -2.53 1.23 -7.20
CA PHE A 25 -1.48 1.00 -6.23
C PHE A 25 -0.75 -0.30 -6.55
N LYS A 26 0.58 -0.27 -6.50
CA LYS A 26 1.44 -1.45 -6.67
C LYS A 26 2.27 -1.65 -5.41
N ILE A 27 2.34 -2.88 -4.92
CA ILE A 27 3.10 -3.25 -3.74
C ILE A 27 4.26 -4.14 -4.15
N TYR A 28 5.45 -3.80 -3.69
CA TYR A 28 6.70 -4.49 -3.97
C TYR A 28 7.36 -4.96 -2.67
N ASN A 29 8.03 -6.09 -2.71
CA ASN A 29 8.93 -6.50 -1.62
C ASN A 29 10.29 -5.77 -1.72
N ILE A 30 11.19 -6.01 -0.75
CA ILE A 30 12.52 -5.38 -0.69
C ILE A 30 13.39 -5.65 -1.93
N SER A 31 13.19 -6.79 -2.59
CA SER A 31 13.94 -7.18 -3.79
C SER A 31 13.36 -6.57 -5.07
N GLY A 32 12.28 -5.79 -4.96
CA GLY A 32 11.62 -5.14 -6.09
C GLY A 32 10.60 -6.01 -6.83
N TYR A 33 10.27 -7.21 -6.33
CA TYR A 33 9.24 -8.05 -6.94
C TYR A 33 7.85 -7.48 -6.65
N LEU A 34 7.03 -7.39 -7.68
CA LEU A 34 5.63 -6.99 -7.58
C LEU A 34 4.83 -8.09 -6.87
N ILE A 35 4.31 -7.76 -5.69
CA ILE A 35 3.52 -8.68 -4.85
C ILE A 35 2.03 -8.54 -5.13
N LYS A 36 1.55 -7.30 -5.33
CA LYS A 36 0.13 -7.01 -5.48
C LYS A 36 -0.12 -5.75 -6.26
N THR A 37 -1.24 -5.71 -6.96
CA THR A 37 -1.78 -4.51 -7.62
C THR A 37 -3.22 -4.32 -7.17
N GLU A 38 -3.58 -3.13 -6.73
CA GLU A 38 -4.91 -2.76 -6.27
C GLU A 38 -5.40 -1.47 -6.92
N TYR A 39 -6.72 -1.33 -7.06
CA TYR A 39 -7.36 -0.09 -7.51
C TYR A 39 -8.23 0.45 -6.39
N ILE A 40 -7.98 1.69 -5.95
CA ILE A 40 -8.68 2.30 -4.82
C ILE A 40 -9.33 3.60 -5.27
N ILE A 41 -10.62 3.74 -4.97
CA ILE A 41 -11.43 4.94 -5.20
C ILE A 41 -11.70 5.58 -3.84
N SER A 42 -11.28 6.84 -3.66
CA SER A 42 -11.41 7.63 -2.42
C SER A 42 -10.75 7.00 -1.17
N LYS A 43 -11.21 5.83 -0.72
CA LYS A 43 -10.68 5.07 0.42
C LYS A 43 -10.66 3.56 0.13
N GLY A 44 -9.70 2.84 0.70
CA GLY A 44 -9.62 1.39 0.57
C GLY A 44 -8.70 0.77 1.62
N THR A 45 -8.88 -0.53 1.85
CA THR A 45 -8.07 -1.31 2.78
C THR A 45 -7.36 -2.40 2.00
N ILE A 46 -6.05 -2.55 2.23
CA ILE A 46 -5.25 -3.63 1.67
C ILE A 46 -4.88 -4.58 2.80
N ASP A 47 -5.28 -5.84 2.63
CA ASP A 47 -4.83 -6.96 3.44
C ASP A 47 -3.39 -7.34 3.09
N LEU A 48 -2.54 -7.39 4.12
CA LEU A 48 -1.13 -7.80 4.12
C LEU A 48 -0.89 -8.94 5.13
N SER A 49 -1.92 -9.48 5.78
CA SER A 49 -1.81 -10.51 6.83
C SER A 49 -1.08 -11.78 6.36
N TYR A 50 -1.20 -12.10 5.07
CA TYR A 50 -0.55 -13.24 4.42
C TYR A 50 0.94 -13.01 4.11
N LEU A 51 1.46 -11.80 4.33
CA LEU A 51 2.85 -11.46 4.07
C LEU A 51 3.71 -11.61 5.34
N PRO A 52 4.96 -12.10 5.22
CA PRO A 52 5.88 -12.13 6.34
C PRO A 52 6.21 -10.71 6.84
N ALA A 53 6.62 -10.59 8.10
CA ALA A 53 7.16 -9.35 8.63
C ALA A 53 8.37 -8.89 7.81
N GLY A 54 8.47 -7.59 7.56
CA GLY A 54 9.49 -7.03 6.68
C GLY A 54 9.13 -5.68 6.11
N VAL A 55 9.95 -5.23 5.16
CA VAL A 55 9.79 -3.95 4.47
C VAL A 55 9.16 -4.15 3.10
N TYR A 56 8.18 -3.32 2.80
CA TYR A 56 7.50 -3.29 1.51
C TYR A 56 7.49 -1.86 0.96
N PHE A 57 7.31 -1.73 -0.35
CA PHE A 57 7.19 -0.44 -1.01
C PHE A 57 5.87 -0.38 -1.75
N MET A 58 5.12 0.71 -1.56
CA MET A 58 3.91 0.96 -2.33
C MET A 58 4.11 2.15 -3.27
N GLU A 59 3.65 2.01 -4.50
CA GLU A 59 3.76 3.00 -5.55
C GLU A 59 2.40 3.32 -6.20
N SER A 60 2.12 4.60 -6.44
CA SER A 60 0.99 5.07 -7.25
C SER A 60 1.30 6.43 -7.89
N TYR A 61 1.20 6.54 -9.22
CA TYR A 61 1.40 7.80 -9.97
C TYR A 61 2.59 8.67 -9.48
N GLY A 62 3.79 8.08 -9.37
CA GLY A 62 5.01 8.77 -8.93
C GLY A 62 5.14 8.97 -7.41
N LEU A 63 4.09 8.69 -6.63
CA LEU A 63 4.18 8.57 -5.17
C LEU A 63 4.74 7.20 -4.82
N LYS A 64 5.83 7.17 -4.03
CA LYS A 64 6.41 5.95 -3.47
C LYS A 64 6.51 6.08 -1.96
N THR A 65 6.04 5.08 -1.23
CA THR A 65 6.16 5.03 0.23
C THR A 65 6.70 3.68 0.71
N LYS A 66 7.33 3.69 1.89
CA LYS A 66 7.84 2.50 2.57
C LYS A 66 6.82 2.05 3.61
N ILE A 67 6.44 0.78 3.60
CA ILE A 67 5.57 0.15 4.59
C ILE A 67 6.43 -0.79 5.44
N ILE A 68 6.34 -0.68 6.76
CA ILE A 68 7.02 -1.57 7.71
C ILE A 68 5.95 -2.51 8.29
N LYS A 69 6.07 -3.81 8.01
CA LYS A 69 5.22 -4.86 8.58
C LYS A 69 5.96 -5.56 9.72
N TYR A 70 5.29 -5.74 10.86
CA TYR A 70 5.79 -6.52 12.00
C TYR A 70 4.89 -7.72 12.32
#